data_AF-A0ABD6RUC2-F1
#
_entry.id   AF-A0ABD6RUC2-F1
#
_cell.length_a   1.000
_cell.length_b   1.000
_cell.length_c   1.000
_cell.angle_alpha   90.00
_cell.angle_beta   90.00
_cell.angle_gamma   90.00
#
_symmetry.space_group_name_H-M   'P 1'
#
loop_
_entity.id
_entity.type
_entity.pdbx_description
1 polymer ?
#
loop_
_entity_poly.entity_id
_entity_poly.type
_entity_poly.pdbx_seq_one_letter_code
_entity_poly.pdbx_strand_id
1 'polypeptide(L)'
;MDNPIKEIVGAWFVAVGTIIAAIGSTPLKRLNSELRKDLNVWGNVLQATGNGLEADGQGEISLELFGNEIQSIGNVTVLTGLIIEFEDETQKKLVIAGNWIQALGGVTSIGGEIEDSSNIDESYNIVGNVLQATGNSLQAIGGIDELKASRDKVEGISEGDDEDGQLIVITGSWVQAVGSVVSLIGQIREESQEIEGNNS
;
A
#
# COMPACT_ATOMS: atom_id res chain seq x y z
N MET A 1 -2.33 4.43 24.87
CA MET A 1 -3.74 4.20 25.22
C MET A 1 -4.40 3.93 23.91
N ASP A 2 -4.97 2.74 23.76
CA ASP A 2 -5.59 2.29 22.52
C ASP A 2 -6.69 3.28 22.10
N ASN A 3 -6.78 3.51 20.80
CA ASN A 3 -7.78 4.40 20.23
C ASN A 3 -8.45 3.75 19.01
N PRO A 4 -9.48 2.92 19.26
CA PRO A 4 -10.22 2.19 18.22
C PRO A 4 -10.72 3.05 17.06
N ILE A 5 -11.15 4.28 17.37
CA ILE A 5 -11.65 5.22 16.35
C ILE A 5 -10.51 5.66 15.42
N LYS A 6 -9.30 5.81 15.97
CA LYS A 6 -8.13 6.23 15.19
C LYS A 6 -7.69 5.15 14.22
N GLU A 7 -7.75 3.88 14.63
CA GLU A 7 -7.43 2.73 13.80
C GLU A 7 -8.43 2.59 12.64
N ILE A 8 -9.74 2.66 12.93
CA ILE A 8 -10.77 2.67 11.88
C ILE A 8 -10.56 3.82 10.88
N VAL A 9 -10.25 5.04 11.38
CA VAL A 9 -10.01 6.19 10.52
C VAL A 9 -8.75 5.98 9.68
N GLY A 10 -7.68 5.44 10.26
CA GLY A 10 -6.44 5.12 9.56
C GLY A 10 -6.67 4.10 8.44
N ALA A 11 -7.34 2.99 8.72
CA ALA A 11 -7.70 1.97 7.74
C ALA A 11 -8.56 2.55 6.60
N TRP A 12 -9.44 3.51 6.91
CA TRP A 12 -10.23 4.21 5.88
C TRP A 12 -9.35 5.07 4.97
N PHE A 13 -8.37 5.79 5.52
CA PHE A 13 -7.38 6.54 4.76
C PHE A 13 -6.57 5.62 3.84
N VAL A 14 -6.14 4.46 4.34
CA VAL A 14 -5.42 3.46 3.52
C VAL A 14 -6.29 2.97 2.36
N ALA A 15 -7.53 2.53 2.63
CA ALA A 15 -8.44 2.02 1.61
C ALA A 15 -8.79 3.04 0.52
N VAL A 16 -9.08 4.29 0.91
CA VAL A 16 -9.35 5.35 -0.07
C VAL A 16 -8.07 5.69 -0.84
N GLY A 17 -6.93 5.75 -0.16
CA GLY A 17 -5.65 6.04 -0.78
C GLY A 17 -5.23 5.02 -1.82
N THR A 18 -5.41 3.71 -1.55
CA THR A 18 -5.08 2.65 -2.51
C THR A 18 -6.00 2.65 -3.73
N ILE A 19 -7.29 2.93 -3.55
CA ILE A 19 -8.23 3.08 -4.68
C ILE A 19 -7.81 4.27 -5.57
N ILE A 20 -7.49 5.42 -4.97
CA ILE A 20 -7.07 6.61 -5.72
C ILE A 20 -5.75 6.33 -6.48
N ALA A 21 -4.78 5.69 -5.83
CA ALA A 21 -3.53 5.27 -6.49
C ALA A 21 -3.79 4.30 -7.64
N ALA A 22 -4.65 3.29 -7.47
CA ALA A 22 -4.99 2.34 -8.53
C ALA A 22 -5.65 3.02 -9.74
N ILE A 23 -6.51 4.03 -9.51
CA ILE A 23 -7.06 4.86 -10.58
C ILE A 23 -5.95 5.65 -11.29
N GLY A 24 -5.01 6.24 -10.54
CA GLY A 24 -3.85 6.95 -11.09
C GLY A 24 -2.95 6.07 -11.96
N SER A 25 -2.69 4.84 -11.52
CA SER A 25 -1.92 3.84 -12.28
C SER A 25 -2.62 3.40 -13.57
N THR A 26 -3.95 3.46 -13.64
CA THR A 26 -4.71 2.96 -14.80
C THR A 26 -4.75 3.99 -15.95
N PRO A 27 -4.28 3.66 -17.19
CA PRO A 27 -4.30 4.56 -18.34
C PRO A 27 -5.70 4.70 -18.97
N LEU A 28 -6.60 5.40 -18.28
CA LEU A 28 -7.94 5.71 -18.80
C LEU A 28 -7.88 6.90 -19.77
N LYS A 29 -8.51 6.78 -20.95
CA LYS A 29 -8.56 7.85 -21.99
C LYS A 29 -9.02 9.23 -21.49
N ARG A 30 -9.75 9.28 -20.37
CA ARG A 30 -10.26 10.52 -19.76
C ARG A 30 -9.30 11.16 -18.76
N LEU A 31 -8.22 10.48 -18.36
CA LEU A 31 -7.23 10.96 -17.40
C LEU A 31 -5.92 11.26 -18.14
N ASN A 32 -5.47 12.51 -18.11
CA ASN A 32 -4.16 12.86 -18.64
C ASN A 32 -3.04 12.40 -17.70
N SER A 33 -1.78 12.45 -18.17
CA SER A 33 -0.62 11.99 -17.41
C SER A 33 -0.39 12.78 -16.11
N GLU A 34 -0.65 14.08 -16.11
CA GLU A 34 -0.52 14.94 -14.92
C GLU A 34 -1.53 14.53 -13.83
N LEU A 35 -2.81 14.41 -14.18
CA LEU A 35 -3.84 13.99 -13.23
C LEU A 35 -3.59 12.57 -12.72
N ARG A 36 -3.09 11.65 -13.56
CA ARG A 36 -2.69 10.30 -13.12
C ARG A 36 -1.56 10.34 -12.10
N LYS A 37 -0.54 11.18 -12.34
CA LYS A 37 0.56 11.40 -11.39
C LYS A 37 0.04 11.99 -10.08
N ASP A 38 -0.84 13.00 -10.15
CA ASP A 38 -1.42 13.63 -8.96
C ASP A 38 -2.25 12.65 -8.13
N LEU A 39 -3.07 11.82 -8.79
CA LEU A 39 -3.82 10.75 -8.13
C LEU A 39 -2.88 9.76 -7.44
N ASN A 40 -1.80 9.34 -8.11
CA ASN A 40 -0.79 8.48 -7.48
C ASN A 40 -0.15 9.12 -6.25
N VAL A 41 0.21 10.39 -6.32
CA VAL A 41 0.76 11.13 -5.17
C VAL A 41 -0.25 11.19 -4.03
N TRP A 42 -1.48 11.66 -4.28
CA TRP A 42 -2.49 11.77 -3.22
C TRP A 42 -2.89 10.42 -2.63
N GLY A 43 -2.96 9.38 -3.46
CA GLY A 43 -3.22 8.02 -3.00
C GLY A 43 -2.17 7.52 -2.01
N ASN A 44 -0.88 7.73 -2.31
CA ASN A 44 0.22 7.34 -1.41
C ASN A 44 0.30 8.24 -0.16
N VAL A 45 -0.08 9.52 -0.23
CA VAL A 45 -0.16 10.41 0.95
C VAL A 45 -1.22 9.90 1.93
N LEU A 46 -2.41 9.55 1.42
CA LEU A 46 -3.49 9.03 2.25
C LEU A 46 -3.10 7.69 2.88
N GLN A 47 -2.45 6.80 2.13
CA GLN A 47 -1.92 5.53 2.67
C GLN A 47 -0.84 5.72 3.74
N ALA A 48 0.15 6.59 3.51
CA ALA A 48 1.19 6.87 4.50
C ALA A 48 0.59 7.39 5.82
N THR A 49 -0.38 8.30 5.69
CA THR A 49 -1.09 8.89 6.82
C THR A 49 -1.96 7.86 7.52
N GLY A 50 -2.71 7.05 6.77
CA GLY A 50 -3.59 6.01 7.31
C GLY A 50 -2.84 4.98 8.12
N ASN A 51 -1.77 4.39 7.55
CA ASN A 51 -0.91 3.45 8.25
C ASN A 51 -0.27 4.07 9.52
N GLY A 52 0.12 5.35 9.47
CA GLY A 52 0.62 6.05 10.65
C GLY A 52 -0.44 6.32 11.72
N LEU A 53 -1.70 6.51 11.32
CA LEU A 53 -2.83 6.65 12.24
C LEU A 53 -3.20 5.32 12.90
N GLU A 54 -3.20 4.21 12.14
CA GLU A 54 -3.38 2.85 12.67
C GLU A 54 -2.29 2.53 13.71
N ALA A 55 -1.01 2.70 13.36
CA ALA A 55 0.10 2.47 14.28
C ALA A 55 0.05 3.34 15.56
N ASP A 56 -0.34 4.62 15.45
CA ASP A 56 -0.48 5.50 16.62
C ASP A 56 -1.81 5.29 17.38
N GLY A 57 -2.75 4.54 16.80
CA GLY A 57 -3.97 4.10 17.46
C GLY A 57 -3.70 2.95 18.43
N GLN A 58 -2.77 2.07 18.08
CA GLN A 58 -2.37 0.92 18.87
C GLN A 58 -1.60 1.36 20.13
N GLY A 59 -2.02 0.88 21.30
CA GLY A 59 -1.43 1.22 22.59
C GLY A 59 -0.40 0.21 23.10
N GLU A 60 -0.32 -0.99 22.52
CA GLU A 60 0.69 -2.00 22.82
C GLU A 60 1.66 -2.24 21.64
N ILE A 61 2.88 -2.70 21.96
CA ILE A 61 3.86 -3.04 20.93
C ILE A 61 3.48 -4.39 20.32
N SER A 62 3.05 -4.37 19.06
CA SER A 62 2.66 -5.55 18.29
C SER A 62 3.40 -5.62 16.96
N LEU A 63 3.35 -6.78 16.30
CA LEU A 63 3.82 -6.91 14.92
C LEU A 63 2.95 -6.13 13.93
N GLU A 64 1.68 -5.90 14.27
CA GLU A 64 0.77 -5.05 13.49
C GLU A 64 1.22 -3.59 13.48
N LEU A 65 1.54 -3.04 14.67
CA LEU A 65 2.10 -1.69 14.82
C LEU A 65 3.34 -1.51 13.94
N PHE A 66 4.30 -2.44 14.04
CA PHE A 66 5.50 -2.38 13.22
C PHE A 66 5.20 -2.54 11.72
N GLY A 67 4.26 -3.42 11.37
CA GLY A 67 3.82 -3.59 9.99
C GLY A 67 3.28 -2.29 9.40
N ASN A 68 2.41 -1.60 10.13
CA ASN A 68 1.83 -0.32 9.76
C ASN A 68 2.89 0.80 9.66
N GLU A 69 3.83 0.89 10.62
CA GLU A 69 4.95 1.82 10.53
C GLU A 69 5.83 1.57 9.29
N ILE A 70 6.17 0.31 9.01
CA ILE A 70 6.94 -0.08 7.83
C ILE A 70 6.19 0.27 6.54
N GLN A 71 4.88 0.02 6.47
CA GLN A 71 4.05 0.40 5.31
C GLN A 71 4.02 1.93 5.12
N SER A 72 3.94 2.71 6.20
CA SER A 72 4.03 4.17 6.13
C SER A 72 5.37 4.65 5.56
N ILE A 73 6.49 4.07 6.03
CA ILE A 73 7.84 4.35 5.51
C ILE A 73 7.93 3.99 4.02
N GLY A 74 7.37 2.85 3.62
CA GLY A 74 7.31 2.43 2.23
C GLY A 74 6.56 3.43 1.35
N ASN A 75 5.38 3.90 1.78
CA ASN A 75 4.63 4.95 1.08
C ASN A 75 5.41 6.26 0.96
N VAL A 76 6.09 6.70 2.03
CA VAL A 76 6.95 7.90 1.98
C VAL A 76 8.12 7.72 1.00
N THR A 77 8.66 6.51 0.90
CA THR A 77 9.70 6.18 -0.08
C THR A 77 9.17 6.26 -1.51
N VAL A 78 7.96 5.76 -1.79
CA VAL A 78 7.27 5.93 -3.07
C VAL A 78 7.06 7.41 -3.39
N LEU A 79 6.51 8.18 -2.43
CA LEU A 79 6.28 9.62 -2.58
C LEU A 79 7.55 10.39 -2.92
N THR A 80 8.67 10.01 -2.30
CA THR A 80 9.98 10.62 -2.58
C THR A 80 10.37 10.44 -4.06
N GLY A 81 10.10 9.26 -4.63
CA GLY A 81 10.32 9.00 -6.06
C GLY A 81 9.35 9.75 -6.99
N LEU A 82 8.13 10.05 -6.53
CA LEU A 82 7.11 10.74 -7.35
C LEU A 82 7.23 12.27 -7.33
N ILE A 83 7.60 12.85 -6.19
CA ILE A 83 7.58 14.30 -5.94
C ILE A 83 8.90 14.96 -6.27
N ILE A 84 10.03 14.34 -5.91
CA ILE A 84 11.34 14.95 -6.14
C ILE A 84 11.76 14.74 -7.60
N GLU A 85 12.29 15.80 -8.21
CA GLU A 85 12.82 15.79 -9.58
C GLU A 85 14.18 15.06 -9.64
N PHE A 86 14.14 13.74 -9.47
CA PHE A 86 15.27 12.85 -9.74
C PHE A 86 15.32 12.43 -11.21
N GLU A 87 16.45 11.87 -11.63
CA GLU A 87 16.55 11.13 -12.89
C GLU A 87 15.58 9.93 -12.89
N ASP A 88 15.04 9.60 -14.08
CA ASP A 88 14.00 8.57 -14.27
C ASP A 88 14.36 7.20 -13.62
N GLU A 89 15.61 6.76 -13.74
CA GLU A 89 16.07 5.52 -13.10
C GLU A 89 16.01 5.59 -11.57
N THR A 90 16.36 6.74 -10.99
CA THR A 90 16.29 6.97 -9.54
C THR A 90 14.84 7.02 -9.06
N GLN A 91 13.95 7.69 -9.80
CA GLN A 91 12.52 7.72 -9.50
C GLN A 91 11.93 6.31 -9.46
N LYS A 92 12.18 5.50 -10.49
CA LYS A 92 11.71 4.10 -10.57
C LYS A 92 12.27 3.24 -9.44
N LYS A 93 13.56 3.36 -9.12
CA LYS A 93 14.17 2.62 -8.00
C LYS A 93 13.53 2.96 -6.66
N LEU A 94 13.21 4.23 -6.40
CA LEU A 94 12.54 4.64 -5.17
C LEU A 94 11.11 4.09 -5.09
N VAL A 95 10.35 4.13 -6.18
CA VAL A 95 9.01 3.53 -6.23
C VAL A 95 9.07 2.01 -5.99
N ILE A 96 10.00 1.30 -6.65
CA ILE A 96 10.21 -0.15 -6.46
C ILE A 96 10.58 -0.45 -5.00
N ALA A 97 11.53 0.29 -4.43
CA ALA A 97 11.98 0.10 -3.06
C ALA A 97 10.84 0.36 -2.07
N GLY A 98 10.09 1.45 -2.25
CA GLY A 98 8.94 1.78 -1.42
C GLY A 98 7.87 0.69 -1.45
N ASN A 99 7.54 0.16 -2.63
CA ASN A 99 6.59 -0.96 -2.77
C ASN A 99 7.10 -2.24 -2.08
N TRP A 100 8.40 -2.57 -2.19
CA TRP A 100 8.95 -3.71 -1.44
C TRP A 100 8.91 -3.52 0.07
N ILE A 101 9.17 -2.30 0.57
CA ILE A 101 9.06 -1.97 1.99
C ILE A 101 7.60 -2.12 2.44
N GLN A 102 6.62 -1.63 1.68
CA GLN A 102 5.21 -1.82 2.00
C GLN A 102 4.83 -3.31 2.02
N ALA A 103 5.31 -4.10 1.05
CA ALA A 103 5.05 -5.54 1.03
C ALA A 103 5.62 -6.23 2.29
N LEU A 104 6.82 -5.83 2.74
CA LEU A 104 7.37 -6.32 4.01
C LEU A 104 6.47 -5.93 5.19
N GLY A 105 6.03 -4.68 5.27
CA GLY A 105 5.16 -4.22 6.35
C GLY A 105 3.85 -4.98 6.42
N GLY A 106 3.19 -5.21 5.28
CA GLY A 106 1.97 -6.02 5.22
C GLY A 106 2.18 -7.50 5.56
N VAL A 107 3.38 -8.06 5.36
CA VAL A 107 3.70 -9.41 5.86
C VAL A 107 4.00 -9.40 7.36
N THR A 108 4.66 -8.35 7.85
CA THR A 108 4.96 -8.18 9.27
C THR A 108 3.68 -8.08 10.10
N SER A 109 2.66 -7.35 9.65
CA SER A 109 1.40 -7.21 10.39
C SER A 109 0.67 -8.53 10.61
N ILE A 110 0.72 -9.46 9.64
CA ILE A 110 0.13 -10.81 9.77
C ILE A 110 0.70 -11.59 10.96
N GLY A 111 1.96 -11.35 11.33
CA GLY A 111 2.61 -12.12 12.38
C GLY A 111 1.95 -11.94 13.75
N GLY A 112 1.36 -10.77 14.03
CA GLY A 112 0.62 -10.50 15.27
C GLY A 112 -0.71 -11.23 15.30
N GLU A 113 -1.45 -11.15 14.20
CA GLU A 113 -2.79 -11.74 14.02
C GLU A 113 -2.78 -13.29 14.09
N ILE A 114 -1.64 -13.94 13.82
CA ILE A 114 -1.51 -15.40 13.94
C ILE A 114 -1.30 -15.83 15.40
N GLU A 115 -0.62 -15.02 16.22
CA GLU A 115 -0.37 -15.35 17.63
C GLU A 115 -1.65 -15.30 18.48
N ASP A 116 -2.67 -14.53 18.06
CA ASP A 116 -3.93 -14.34 18.81
C ASP A 116 -5.18 -14.99 18.18
N SER A 117 -4.97 -15.88 17.18
CA SER A 117 -5.91 -16.51 16.22
C SER A 117 -7.17 -17.24 16.73
N SER A 118 -7.68 -16.93 17.91
CA SER A 118 -8.93 -17.42 18.46
C SER A 118 -10.16 -16.70 17.92
N ASN A 119 -10.02 -15.62 17.14
CA ASN A 119 -11.14 -14.78 16.69
C ASN A 119 -11.29 -14.73 15.16
N ILE A 120 -12.50 -14.99 14.66
CA ILE A 120 -12.77 -15.04 13.21
C ILE A 120 -12.68 -13.64 12.55
N ASP A 121 -12.68 -12.57 13.34
CA ASP A 121 -12.65 -11.20 12.86
C ASP A 121 -11.24 -10.74 12.44
N GLU A 122 -10.17 -11.28 13.04
CA GLU A 122 -8.78 -11.09 12.57
C GLU A 122 -8.52 -11.68 11.19
N SER A 123 -9.33 -12.66 10.76
CA SER A 123 -9.14 -13.32 9.46
C SER A 123 -9.30 -12.37 8.27
N TYR A 124 -10.06 -11.28 8.43
CA TYR A 124 -10.18 -10.24 7.41
C TYR A 124 -8.90 -9.42 7.31
N ASN A 125 -8.30 -9.05 8.44
CA ASN A 125 -7.04 -8.30 8.47
C ASN A 125 -5.90 -9.13 7.87
N ILE A 126 -5.80 -10.43 8.20
CA ILE A 126 -4.84 -11.36 7.58
C ILE A 126 -5.01 -11.38 6.07
N VAL A 127 -6.22 -11.63 5.57
CA VAL A 127 -6.48 -11.73 4.12
C VAL A 127 -6.20 -10.39 3.44
N GLY A 128 -6.62 -9.29 4.03
CA GLY A 128 -6.38 -7.94 3.53
C GLY A 128 -4.88 -7.64 3.42
N ASN A 129 -4.12 -7.92 4.49
CA ASN A 129 -2.67 -7.72 4.55
C ASN A 129 -1.90 -8.61 3.55
N VAL A 130 -2.33 -9.86 3.35
CA VAL A 130 -1.79 -10.74 2.29
C VAL A 130 -2.02 -10.15 0.90
N LEU A 131 -3.25 -9.67 0.63
CA LEU A 131 -3.58 -9.06 -0.66
C LEU A 131 -2.80 -7.74 -0.87
N GLN A 132 -2.67 -6.91 0.15
CA GLN A 132 -1.86 -5.69 0.10
C GLN A 132 -0.39 -5.99 -0.19
N ALA A 133 0.21 -6.94 0.54
CA ALA A 133 1.59 -7.36 0.31
C ALA A 133 1.80 -7.94 -1.09
N THR A 134 0.84 -8.72 -1.59
CA THR A 134 0.85 -9.26 -2.95
C THR A 134 0.78 -8.14 -3.99
N GLY A 135 -0.14 -7.20 -3.82
CA GLY A 135 -0.31 -6.06 -4.74
C GLY A 135 0.93 -5.16 -4.79
N ASN A 136 1.53 -4.87 -3.64
CA ASN A 136 2.79 -4.14 -3.55
C ASN A 136 3.97 -4.89 -4.19
N SER A 137 4.04 -6.21 -3.99
CA SER A 137 5.05 -7.06 -4.64
C SER A 137 4.91 -7.03 -6.17
N LEU A 138 3.69 -7.12 -6.69
CA LEU A 138 3.42 -7.01 -8.13
C LEU A 138 3.83 -5.64 -8.67
N GLN A 139 3.47 -4.54 -8.00
CA GLN A 139 3.89 -3.20 -8.41
C GLN A 139 5.42 -3.05 -8.43
N ALA A 140 6.13 -3.64 -7.47
CA ALA A 140 7.59 -3.64 -7.46
C ALA A 140 8.19 -4.45 -8.61
N ILE A 141 7.62 -5.63 -8.93
CA ILE A 141 8.05 -6.47 -10.06
C ILE A 141 7.79 -5.76 -11.40
N GLY A 142 6.59 -5.22 -11.60
CA GLY A 142 6.26 -4.46 -12.81
C GLY A 142 7.16 -3.24 -12.99
N GLY A 143 7.46 -2.52 -11.91
CA GLY A 143 8.43 -1.42 -11.92
C GLY A 143 9.86 -1.84 -12.28
N ILE A 144 10.29 -3.05 -11.88
CA ILE A 144 11.59 -3.60 -12.31
C ILE A 144 11.62 -3.82 -13.82
N ASP A 145 10.53 -4.31 -14.41
CA ASP A 145 10.45 -4.55 -15.85
C ASP A 145 10.39 -3.23 -16.64
N GLU A 146 9.65 -2.22 -16.16
CA GLU A 146 9.68 -0.86 -16.69
C GLU A 146 11.09 -0.24 -16.63
N LEU A 147 11.81 -0.44 -15.51
CA LEU A 147 13.18 0.06 -15.34
C LEU A 147 14.15 -0.60 -16.33
N LYS A 148 14.07 -1.92 -16.53
CA LYS A 148 14.88 -2.65 -17.52
C LYS A 148 14.59 -2.16 -18.93
N ALA A 149 13.31 -2.05 -19.31
CA ALA A 149 12.92 -1.56 -20.64
C ALA A 149 13.44 -0.14 -20.89
N SER A 150 13.43 0.72 -19.86
CA SER A 150 13.98 2.09 -19.96
C SER A 150 15.49 2.09 -20.18
N ARG A 151 16.23 1.21 -19.50
CA ARG A 151 17.69 1.06 -19.69
C ARG A 151 18.02 0.52 -21.08
N ASP A 152 17.31 -0.51 -21.53
CA ASP A 152 17.54 -1.12 -22.85
C ASP A 152 17.29 -0.11 -23.98
N LYS A 153 16.29 0.76 -23.85
CA LYS A 153 16.03 1.88 -24.78
C LYS A 153 17.19 2.88 -24.80
N VAL A 154 17.78 3.21 -23.65
CA VAL A 154 18.94 4.13 -23.55
C VAL A 154 20.22 3.50 -24.13
N GLU A 155 20.43 2.21 -23.89
CA GLU A 155 21.62 1.46 -24.34
C GLU A 155 21.49 0.98 -25.80
N GLY A 156 20.32 1.15 -26.44
CA GLY A 156 20.06 0.72 -27.81
C GLY A 156 20.02 -0.80 -27.99
N ILE A 157 19.73 -1.54 -26.92
CA ILE A 157 19.71 -3.01 -26.90
C ILE A 157 18.41 -3.54 -27.49
N SER A 158 17.27 -2.94 -27.14
CA SER A 158 15.96 -3.27 -27.71
C SER A 158 14.98 -2.09 -27.58
N GLU A 159 13.98 -2.03 -28.47
CA GLU A 159 12.78 -1.20 -28.26
C GLU A 159 11.75 -1.93 -27.38
N GLY A 160 12.21 -2.60 -26.33
CA GLY A 160 11.37 -3.44 -25.47
C GLY A 160 10.09 -2.71 -25.04
N ASP A 161 8.97 -3.42 -25.17
CA ASP A 161 7.66 -2.91 -24.81
C ASP A 161 7.50 -2.90 -23.29
N ASP A 162 7.19 -1.74 -22.72
CA ASP A 162 6.92 -1.56 -21.30
C ASP A 162 5.46 -1.87 -20.92
N GLU A 163 4.61 -2.24 -21.90
CA GLU A 163 3.21 -2.60 -21.67
C GLU A 163 3.03 -3.75 -20.66
N ASP A 164 3.88 -4.78 -20.70
CA ASP A 164 3.80 -5.91 -19.77
C ASP A 164 4.08 -5.46 -18.32
N GLY A 165 5.11 -4.63 -18.12
CA GLY A 165 5.45 -4.05 -16.82
C GLY A 165 4.32 -3.17 -16.28
N GLN A 166 3.78 -2.30 -17.12
CA GLN A 166 2.65 -1.43 -16.77
C GLN A 166 1.41 -2.23 -16.38
N LEU A 167 1.10 -3.32 -17.10
CA LEU A 167 -0.05 -4.17 -16.78
C LEU A 167 0.12 -4.85 -15.40
N ILE A 168 1.33 -5.28 -15.06
CA ILE A 168 1.65 -5.85 -13.75
C ILE A 168 1.48 -4.79 -12.65
N VAL A 169 1.97 -3.56 -12.86
CA VAL A 169 1.77 -2.44 -11.92
C VAL A 169 0.28 -2.17 -11.69
N ILE A 170 -0.50 -2.03 -12.76
CA ILE A 170 -1.96 -1.80 -12.67
C ILE A 170 -2.64 -2.91 -11.89
N THR A 171 -2.31 -4.16 -12.20
CA THR A 171 -2.87 -5.33 -11.51
C THR A 171 -2.51 -5.31 -10.04
N GLY A 172 -1.25 -5.02 -9.72
CA GLY A 172 -0.77 -4.90 -8.34
C GLY A 172 -1.51 -3.80 -7.56
N SER A 173 -1.68 -2.61 -8.14
CA SER A 173 -2.40 -1.51 -7.48
C SER A 173 -3.86 -1.88 -7.15
N TRP A 174 -4.56 -2.58 -8.04
CA TRP A 174 -5.94 -3.01 -7.78
C TRP A 174 -6.03 -4.17 -6.79
N VAL A 175 -5.09 -5.11 -6.82
CA VAL A 175 -5.01 -6.19 -5.80
C VAL A 175 -4.76 -5.58 -4.41
N GLN A 176 -3.88 -4.59 -4.31
CA GLN A 176 -3.65 -3.85 -3.07
C GLN A 176 -4.93 -3.12 -2.62
N ALA A 177 -5.61 -2.42 -3.51
CA ALA A 177 -6.84 -1.69 -3.19
C ALA A 177 -7.95 -2.61 -2.65
N VAL A 178 -8.12 -3.79 -3.25
CA VAL A 178 -9.05 -4.80 -2.73
C VAL A 178 -8.60 -5.26 -1.33
N GLY A 179 -7.31 -5.53 -1.15
CA GLY A 179 -6.74 -5.89 0.15
C GLY A 179 -7.05 -4.87 1.24
N SER A 180 -6.80 -3.59 0.99
CA SER A 180 -7.05 -2.52 1.97
C SER A 180 -8.53 -2.37 2.33
N VAL A 181 -9.45 -2.60 1.38
CA VAL A 181 -10.90 -2.59 1.69
C VAL A 181 -11.27 -3.77 2.57
N VAL A 182 -10.65 -4.94 2.37
CA VAL A 182 -10.86 -6.11 3.24
C VAL A 182 -10.31 -5.84 4.65
N SER A 183 -9.10 -5.28 4.77
CA SER A 183 -8.54 -4.85 6.07
C SER A 183 -9.44 -3.82 6.76
N LEU A 184 -9.95 -2.80 6.05
CA LEU A 184 -10.90 -1.85 6.65
C LEU A 184 -12.15 -2.52 7.23
N ILE A 185 -12.67 -3.57 6.57
CA ILE A 185 -13.81 -4.33 7.09
C ILE A 185 -13.41 -5.10 8.37
N GLY A 186 -12.20 -5.66 8.41
CA GLY A 186 -11.64 -6.31 9.59
C GLY A 186 -11.48 -5.33 10.75
N GLN A 187 -10.80 -4.21 10.53
CA GLN A 187 -10.61 -3.16 11.54
C GLN A 187 -11.95 -2.67 12.11
N ILE A 188 -12.95 -2.38 11.26
CA ILE A 188 -14.27 -1.94 11.76
C ILE A 188 -14.89 -2.98 12.69
N ARG A 189 -14.74 -4.27 12.40
CA ARG A 189 -15.33 -5.34 13.20
C ARG A 189 -14.62 -5.53 14.53
N GLU A 190 -13.30 -5.61 14.49
CA GLU A 190 -12.44 -5.76 15.66
C GLU A 190 -12.65 -4.60 16.64
N GLU A 191 -12.48 -3.38 16.15
CA GLU A 191 -12.56 -2.17 16.97
C GLU A 191 -13.96 -1.86 17.49
N SER A 192 -15.01 -2.23 16.73
CA SER A 192 -16.39 -2.08 17.24
C SER A 192 -16.64 -2.95 18.46
N GLN A 193 -16.05 -4.16 18.52
CA GLN A 193 -16.20 -5.04 19.69
C GLN A 193 -15.49 -4.46 20.91
N GLU A 194 -14.30 -3.87 20.72
CA GLU A 194 -13.59 -3.20 21.81
C GLU A 194 -14.36 -2.00 22.35
N ILE A 195 -14.93 -1.18 21.47
CA ILE A 195 -15.76 -0.03 21.86
C ILE A 195 -17.00 -0.50 22.64
N GLU A 196 -17.65 -1.58 22.22
CA GLU A 196 -18.80 -2.14 22.93
C GLU A 196 -18.41 -2.71 24.30
N GLY A 197 -17.29 -3.44 24.39
CA GLY A 197 -16.77 -4.01 25.63
C GLY A 197 -16.37 -2.95 26.66
N ASN A 198 -15.73 -1.86 26.22
CA ASN A 198 -15.32 -0.75 27.08
C ASN A 198 -16.49 0.08 27.64
N ASN A 199 -17.69 -0.04 27.05
CA ASN A 199 -18.92 0.65 27.50
C ASN A 199 -19.83 -0.23 28.39
N SER A 200 -19.43 -1.47 28.69
CA SER A 200 -20.18 -2.43 29.53
C SER A 200 -19.65 -2.53 30.96
#